data_AF-A0A7K3ZV56-F1
#
_entry.id   AF-A0A7K3ZV56-F1
#
_cell.length_a   1.000
_cell.length_b   1.000
_cell.length_c   1.000
_cell.angle_alpha   90.00
_cell.angle_beta   90.00
_cell.angle_gamma   90.00
#
_symmetry.space_group_name_H-M   'P 1'
#
loop_
_entity.id
_entity.type
_entity.pdbx_description
1 polymer ?
#
loop_
_entity_poly.entity_id
_entity_poly.type
_entity_poly.pdbx_seq_one_letter_code
_entity_poly.pdbx_strand_id
1 'polypeptide(L)'
;MTGTEKDSPSPDTDRLARLSIQTLALLGGLAGVLIAAFHLLASQMGWSSISLGGWGLLYQMGGTVFLLLAVAGTAGAALYRNSPKKAGLLLLFCGLLGFPVGYLAWLDQGGFLGWAAWIPAGVLLTAAGILALVTPRTLRIRLLGQEGDSPEREPIEQALFIGTILASIGVMTVIFLFSGLLINAAEESLKDDAARDQEDFAQAETAASMGRWDRSVQAYDRILSRNQSNQEAQEKRAYALEKLGEEDGSGQKQETQRLS
;
A
#
# COMPACT_ATOMS: atom_id res chain seq x y z
N MET A 1 33.45 1.26 48.86
CA MET A 1 33.05 0.14 47.98
C MET A 1 31.55 0.27 47.75
N THR A 2 31.13 0.95 46.69
CA THR A 2 29.71 1.09 46.33
C THR A 2 29.43 0.07 45.22
N GLY A 3 28.91 -1.08 45.62
CA GLY A 3 28.46 -2.11 44.69
C GLY A 3 27.20 -1.64 43.99
N THR A 4 27.28 -1.40 42.69
CA THR A 4 26.11 -1.33 41.82
C THR A 4 25.57 -2.75 41.67
N GLU A 5 24.59 -3.10 42.51
CA GLU A 5 23.77 -4.29 42.27
C GLU A 5 23.09 -4.10 40.92
N LYS A 6 23.46 -4.98 39.99
CA LYS A 6 22.91 -5.01 38.65
C LYS A 6 21.59 -5.75 38.78
N ASP A 7 20.50 -5.00 38.90
CA ASP A 7 19.13 -5.53 38.91
C ASP A 7 18.91 -6.44 37.69
N SER A 8 19.01 -7.74 37.94
CA SER A 8 18.66 -8.78 36.98
C SER A 8 17.13 -8.92 37.00
N PRO A 9 16.43 -8.72 35.86
CA PRO A 9 14.97 -8.72 35.81
C PRO A 9 14.38 -10.09 36.16
N SER A 10 13.14 -10.12 36.65
CA SER A 10 12.42 -11.37 36.94
C SER A 10 12.28 -12.23 35.67
N PRO A 11 12.59 -13.53 35.73
CA PRO A 11 12.67 -14.42 34.56
C PRO A 11 11.31 -14.63 33.84
N ASP A 12 10.18 -14.42 34.52
CA ASP A 12 8.85 -14.66 33.96
C ASP A 12 8.39 -13.58 32.96
N THR A 13 8.85 -12.35 33.13
CA THR A 13 8.38 -11.24 32.28
C THR A 13 9.08 -11.21 30.91
N ASP A 14 10.33 -11.67 30.81
CA ASP A 14 11.05 -11.86 29.55
C ASP A 14 10.49 -13.05 28.74
N ARG A 15 9.88 -14.00 29.45
CA ARG A 15 9.18 -15.15 28.88
C ARG A 15 7.87 -14.74 28.23
N LEU A 16 7.07 -13.89 28.89
CA LEU A 16 5.80 -13.40 28.35
C LEU A 16 5.99 -12.64 27.04
N ALA A 17 6.91 -11.68 26.99
CA ALA A 17 7.13 -10.91 25.77
C ALA A 17 7.62 -11.78 24.60
N ARG A 18 8.48 -12.76 24.87
CA ARG A 18 8.93 -13.74 23.89
C ARG A 18 7.78 -14.59 23.36
N LEU A 19 6.91 -15.07 24.25
CA LEU A 19 5.73 -15.83 23.88
C LEU A 19 4.76 -14.98 23.06
N SER A 20 4.53 -13.72 23.41
CA SER A 20 3.67 -12.81 22.63
C SER A 20 4.18 -12.64 21.21
N ILE A 21 5.49 -12.39 21.02
CA ILE A 21 6.09 -12.24 19.68
C ILE A 21 5.94 -13.54 18.87
N GLN A 22 6.24 -14.69 19.49
CA GLN A 22 6.13 -15.98 18.81
C GLN A 22 4.68 -16.30 18.43
N THR A 23 3.73 -16.08 19.33
CA THR A 23 2.30 -16.30 19.06
C THR A 23 1.79 -15.39 17.96
N LEU A 24 2.12 -14.10 17.98
CA LEU A 24 1.73 -13.16 16.91
C LEU A 24 2.33 -13.55 15.57
N ALA A 25 3.62 -13.90 15.54
CA ALA A 25 4.28 -14.33 14.31
C ALA A 25 3.71 -15.63 13.74
N LEU A 26 3.39 -16.60 14.60
CA LEU A 26 2.78 -17.87 14.21
C LEU A 26 1.35 -17.68 13.71
N LEU A 27 0.53 -16.88 14.40
CA LEU A 27 -0.84 -16.57 13.97
C LEU A 27 -0.84 -15.78 12.65
N GLY A 28 0.02 -14.77 12.53
CA GLY A 28 0.16 -13.99 11.30
C GLY A 28 0.65 -14.84 10.13
N GLY A 29 1.63 -15.70 10.36
CA GLY A 29 2.10 -16.66 9.37
C GLY A 29 1.05 -17.69 8.98
N LEU A 30 0.29 -18.25 9.93
CA LEU A 30 -0.80 -19.18 9.64
C LEU A 30 -1.91 -18.51 8.81
N ALA A 31 -2.32 -17.30 9.20
CA ALA A 31 -3.29 -16.52 8.42
C ALA A 31 -2.77 -16.30 6.99
N GLY A 32 -1.50 -15.93 6.83
CA GLY A 32 -0.86 -15.76 5.53
C GLY A 32 -0.86 -17.04 4.67
N VAL A 33 -0.59 -18.21 5.29
CA VAL A 33 -0.65 -19.51 4.59
C VAL A 33 -2.08 -19.83 4.15
N LEU A 34 -3.08 -19.58 4.99
CA LEU A 34 -4.49 -19.81 4.63
C LEU A 34 -4.93 -18.90 3.47
N ILE A 35 -4.54 -17.63 3.50
CA ILE A 35 -4.78 -16.68 2.41
C ILE A 35 -4.11 -17.16 1.13
N ALA A 36 -2.84 -17.56 1.21
CA ALA A 36 -2.10 -18.09 0.06
C ALA A 36 -2.72 -19.35 -0.52
N ALA A 37 -3.12 -20.30 0.34
CA ALA A 37 -3.80 -21.52 -0.05
C ALA A 37 -5.13 -21.23 -0.75
N PHE A 38 -5.91 -20.28 -0.22
CA PHE A 38 -7.14 -19.84 -0.87
C PHE A 38 -6.87 -19.27 -2.28
N HIS A 39 -5.83 -18.44 -2.44
CA HIS A 39 -5.47 -17.88 -3.76
C HIS A 39 -5.01 -18.96 -4.75
N LEU A 40 -4.18 -19.90 -4.30
CA LEU A 40 -3.70 -21.00 -5.13
C LEU A 40 -4.84 -21.95 -5.50
N LEU A 41 -5.77 -22.24 -4.59
CA LEU A 41 -6.94 -23.06 -4.90
C LEU A 41 -7.90 -22.33 -5.84
N ALA A 42 -8.14 -21.03 -5.62
CA ALA A 42 -8.98 -20.23 -6.50
C ALA A 42 -8.41 -20.14 -7.92
N SER A 43 -7.08 -20.12 -8.08
CA SER A 43 -6.46 -20.14 -9.41
C SER A 43 -6.59 -21.50 -10.09
N GLN A 44 -6.54 -22.61 -9.35
CA GLN A 44 -6.72 -23.97 -9.89
C GLN A 44 -8.19 -24.31 -10.19
N MET A 45 -9.13 -23.86 -9.34
CA MET A 45 -10.56 -24.04 -9.54
C MET A 45 -11.15 -23.09 -10.58
N GLY A 46 -10.30 -22.35 -11.31
CA GLY A 46 -10.63 -21.23 -12.18
C GLY A 46 -12.04 -21.34 -12.71
N TRP A 47 -12.90 -20.39 -12.28
CA TRP A 47 -14.28 -20.23 -12.75
C TRP A 47 -14.39 -20.69 -14.20
N SER A 48 -14.88 -21.91 -14.38
CA SER A 48 -14.62 -22.75 -15.56
C SER A 48 -15.42 -22.32 -16.79
N SER A 49 -15.85 -21.05 -16.84
CA SER A 49 -16.72 -20.49 -17.84
C SER A 49 -16.15 -19.28 -18.57
N ILE A 50 -15.01 -18.70 -18.17
CA ILE A 50 -14.48 -17.50 -18.85
C ILE A 50 -13.00 -17.70 -19.18
N SER A 51 -12.73 -17.86 -20.48
CA SER A 51 -11.43 -17.86 -21.13
C SER A 51 -10.61 -16.61 -20.76
N LEU A 52 -9.86 -16.69 -19.66
CA LEU A 52 -9.01 -15.61 -19.13
C LEU A 52 -7.58 -16.13 -18.94
N GLY A 53 -6.91 -16.44 -20.05
CA GLY A 53 -5.59 -17.11 -20.09
C GLY A 53 -4.41 -16.35 -19.47
N GLY A 54 -4.56 -15.07 -19.10
CA GLY A 54 -3.53 -14.30 -18.37
C GLY A 54 -3.71 -14.24 -16.85
N TRP A 55 -4.89 -14.56 -16.35
CA TRP A 55 -5.35 -14.17 -15.01
C TRP A 55 -4.94 -15.17 -13.94
N GLY A 56 -4.93 -16.46 -14.29
CA GLY A 56 -4.41 -17.51 -13.42
C GLY A 56 -2.95 -17.28 -13.02
N LEU A 57 -2.15 -16.66 -13.89
CA LEU A 57 -0.71 -16.46 -13.66
C LEU A 57 -0.43 -15.37 -12.62
N LEU A 58 -1.16 -14.24 -12.66
CA LEU A 58 -1.07 -13.17 -11.64
C LEU A 58 -1.59 -13.65 -10.28
N TYR A 59 -2.72 -14.36 -10.24
CA TYR A 59 -3.24 -14.96 -9.02
C TYR A 59 -2.28 -16.00 -8.42
N GLN A 60 -1.67 -16.82 -9.27
CA GLN A 60 -0.70 -17.82 -8.85
C GLN A 60 0.60 -17.17 -8.35
N MET A 61 1.08 -16.10 -8.99
CA MET A 61 2.21 -15.32 -8.49
C MET A 61 1.89 -14.67 -7.14
N GLY A 62 0.74 -14.02 -7.00
CA GLY A 62 0.29 -13.42 -5.73
C GLY A 62 0.20 -14.44 -4.60
N GLY A 63 -0.47 -15.57 -4.84
CA GLY A 63 -0.57 -16.68 -3.88
C GLY A 63 0.80 -17.27 -3.51
N THR A 64 1.71 -17.40 -4.47
CA THR A 64 3.08 -17.90 -4.22
C THR A 64 3.88 -16.91 -3.36
N VAL A 65 3.79 -15.62 -3.65
CA VAL A 65 4.49 -14.59 -2.86
C VAL A 65 3.90 -14.52 -1.45
N PHE A 66 2.57 -14.58 -1.29
CA PHE A 66 1.95 -14.67 0.04
C PHE A 66 2.41 -15.90 0.82
N LEU A 67 2.53 -17.05 0.16
CA LEU A 67 3.05 -18.26 0.80
C LEU A 67 4.49 -18.06 1.28
N LEU A 68 5.35 -17.48 0.44
CA LEU A 68 6.75 -17.19 0.80
C LEU A 68 6.84 -16.20 1.97
N LEU A 69 6.06 -15.12 1.94
CA LEU A 69 6.01 -14.14 3.03
C LEU A 69 5.49 -14.76 4.33
N ALA A 70 4.48 -15.62 4.25
CA ALA A 70 3.91 -16.31 5.40
C ALA A 70 4.90 -17.32 6.02
N VAL A 71 5.59 -18.10 5.18
CA VAL A 71 6.65 -19.03 5.62
C VAL A 71 7.85 -18.27 6.18
N ALA A 72 8.26 -17.16 5.57
CA ALA A 72 9.31 -16.29 6.10
C ALA A 72 8.90 -15.68 7.46
N GLY A 73 7.63 -15.27 7.60
CA GLY A 73 7.06 -14.79 8.85
C GLY A 73 7.10 -15.85 9.96
N THR A 74 6.68 -17.09 9.67
CA THR A 74 6.77 -18.20 10.65
C THR A 74 8.22 -18.55 10.99
N ALA A 75 9.13 -18.55 10.01
CA ALA A 75 10.56 -18.72 10.24
C ALA A 75 11.15 -17.61 11.13
N GLY A 76 10.63 -16.39 11.03
CA GLY A 76 10.96 -15.28 11.92
C GLY A 76 10.70 -15.60 13.40
N ALA A 77 9.63 -16.32 13.71
CA ALA A 77 9.33 -16.75 15.09
C ALA A 77 10.41 -17.71 15.65
N ALA A 78 10.90 -18.63 14.82
CA ALA A 78 11.98 -19.55 15.18
C ALA A 78 13.32 -18.81 15.30
N LEU A 79 13.59 -17.87 14.40
CA LEU A 79 14.82 -17.08 14.36
C LEU A 79 14.94 -16.12 15.54
N TYR A 80 13.83 -15.73 16.17
CA TYR A 80 13.82 -14.81 17.31
C TYR A 80 14.68 -15.30 18.48
N ARG A 81 14.76 -16.63 18.69
CA ARG A 81 15.58 -17.22 19.76
C ARG A 81 17.08 -16.95 19.58
N ASN A 82 17.54 -16.88 18.33
CA ASN A 82 18.96 -16.78 17.99
C ASN A 82 19.36 -15.33 17.67
N SER A 83 18.49 -14.57 17.01
CA SER A 83 18.78 -13.20 16.58
C SER A 83 17.52 -12.33 16.59
N PRO A 84 17.15 -11.72 17.73
CA PRO A 84 15.88 -11.00 17.88
C PRO A 84 15.76 -9.80 16.93
N LYS A 85 16.86 -9.07 16.70
CA LYS A 85 16.88 -7.94 15.75
C LYS A 85 16.60 -8.37 14.30
N LYS A 86 17.25 -9.45 13.85
CA LYS A 86 17.05 -9.97 12.48
C LYS A 86 15.65 -10.54 12.31
N ALA A 87 15.16 -11.26 13.31
CA ALA A 87 13.80 -11.77 13.33
C ALA A 87 12.77 -10.63 13.29
N GLY A 88 12.95 -9.59 14.11
CA GLY A 88 12.06 -8.43 14.12
C GLY A 88 12.02 -7.69 12.78
N LEU A 89 13.18 -7.49 12.16
CA LEU A 89 13.28 -6.90 10.83
C LEU A 89 12.58 -7.76 9.77
N LEU A 90 12.82 -9.08 9.78
CA LEU A 90 12.18 -10.02 8.87
C LEU A 90 10.65 -9.99 9.00
N LEU A 91 10.14 -10.06 10.23
CA LEU A 91 8.70 -10.01 10.52
C LEU A 91 8.07 -8.70 10.05
N LEU A 92 8.74 -7.57 10.30
CA LEU A 92 8.30 -6.26 9.86
C LEU A 92 8.21 -6.19 8.33
N PHE A 93 9.24 -6.65 7.62
CA PHE A 93 9.25 -6.69 6.16
C PHE A 93 8.17 -7.62 5.61
N CYS A 94 7.99 -8.80 6.19
CA CYS A 94 6.95 -9.74 5.74
C CYS A 94 5.55 -9.17 5.95
N GLY A 95 5.32 -8.49 7.08
CA GLY A 95 4.06 -7.84 7.38
C GLY A 95 3.73 -6.71 6.40
N LEU A 96 4.70 -5.83 6.12
CA LEU A 96 4.50 -4.65 5.27
C LEU A 96 4.48 -4.97 3.77
N LEU A 97 5.33 -5.87 3.27
CA LEU A 97 5.44 -6.16 1.84
C LEU A 97 4.20 -6.88 1.28
N GLY A 98 3.45 -7.59 2.12
CA GLY A 98 2.25 -8.26 1.63
C GLY A 98 1.13 -7.30 1.19
N PHE A 99 1.09 -6.05 1.67
CA PHE A 99 0.11 -5.06 1.24
C PHE A 99 0.27 -4.66 -0.24
N PRO A 100 1.43 -4.13 -0.70
CA PRO A 100 1.61 -3.79 -2.10
C PRO A 100 1.60 -5.04 -3.00
N VAL A 101 2.12 -6.18 -2.53
CA VAL A 101 2.03 -7.44 -3.29
C VAL A 101 0.57 -7.84 -3.48
N GLY A 102 -0.25 -7.77 -2.44
CA GLY A 102 -1.67 -8.07 -2.51
C GLY A 102 -2.40 -7.12 -3.46
N TYR A 103 -2.08 -5.84 -3.40
CA TYR A 103 -2.62 -4.84 -4.33
C TYR A 103 -2.33 -5.19 -5.79
N LEU A 104 -1.05 -5.47 -6.10
CA LEU A 104 -0.61 -5.80 -7.44
C LEU A 104 -1.21 -7.11 -7.96
N ALA A 105 -1.38 -8.10 -7.08
CA ALA A 105 -1.99 -9.37 -7.44
C ALA A 105 -3.49 -9.25 -7.79
N TRP A 106 -4.15 -8.17 -7.36
CA TRP A 106 -5.59 -7.93 -7.55
C TRP A 106 -5.90 -6.63 -8.31
N LEU A 107 -4.93 -6.06 -9.03
CA LEU A 107 -5.08 -4.80 -9.79
C LEU A 107 -6.39 -4.75 -10.58
N ASP A 108 -6.70 -5.85 -11.26
CA ASP A 108 -7.85 -5.92 -12.15
C ASP A 108 -9.21 -6.09 -11.46
N GLN A 109 -9.25 -6.55 -10.21
CA GLN A 109 -10.48 -6.71 -9.41
C GLN A 109 -10.62 -5.58 -8.37
N GLY A 110 -9.86 -4.49 -8.54
CA GLY A 110 -9.78 -3.40 -7.58
C GLY A 110 -8.82 -3.78 -6.45
N GLY A 111 -7.52 -3.55 -6.69
CA GLY A 111 -6.37 -3.99 -5.86
C GLY A 111 -6.54 -3.85 -4.34
N PHE A 112 -7.44 -2.98 -3.89
CA PHE A 112 -7.95 -2.96 -2.52
C PHE A 112 -8.35 -4.33 -1.95
N LEU A 113 -8.98 -5.22 -2.72
CA LEU A 113 -9.38 -6.54 -2.21
C LEU A 113 -8.16 -7.39 -1.81
N GLY A 114 -7.13 -7.42 -2.63
CA GLY A 114 -5.88 -8.12 -2.32
C GLY A 114 -5.11 -7.46 -1.18
N TRP A 115 -5.14 -6.13 -1.10
CA TRP A 115 -4.62 -5.37 0.05
C TRP A 115 -5.34 -5.75 1.34
N ALA A 116 -6.68 -5.76 1.32
CA ALA A 116 -7.53 -6.05 2.46
C ALA A 116 -7.39 -7.51 2.92
N ALA A 117 -7.26 -8.44 1.98
CA ALA A 117 -7.04 -9.85 2.28
C ALA A 117 -5.78 -10.08 3.13
N TRP A 118 -4.73 -9.27 2.96
CA TRP A 118 -3.50 -9.39 3.73
C TRP A 118 -3.58 -8.75 5.13
N ILE A 119 -4.57 -7.92 5.44
CA ILE A 119 -4.67 -7.20 6.72
C ILE A 119 -4.47 -8.11 7.95
N PRO A 120 -5.14 -9.28 8.08
CA PRO A 120 -5.00 -10.13 9.26
C PRO A 120 -3.55 -10.64 9.44
N ALA A 121 -2.91 -11.09 8.36
CA ALA A 121 -1.54 -11.58 8.41
C ALA A 121 -0.54 -10.42 8.60
N GLY A 122 -0.69 -9.37 7.81
CA GLY A 122 0.17 -8.19 7.79
C GLY A 122 0.22 -7.47 9.12
N VAL A 123 -0.93 -7.22 9.76
CA VAL A 123 -0.98 -6.55 11.07
C VAL A 123 -0.29 -7.38 12.14
N LEU A 124 -0.56 -8.69 12.22
CA LEU A 124 0.03 -9.57 13.22
C LEU A 124 1.56 -9.68 13.05
N LEU A 125 2.04 -9.85 11.82
CA LEU A 125 3.48 -9.91 11.51
C LEU A 125 4.18 -8.58 11.78
N THR A 126 3.55 -7.46 11.41
CA THR A 126 4.12 -6.12 11.64
C THR A 126 4.17 -5.81 13.14
N ALA A 127 3.11 -6.12 13.89
CA ALA A 127 3.08 -5.99 15.34
C ALA A 127 4.16 -6.85 16.01
N ALA A 128 4.32 -8.10 15.58
CA ALA A 128 5.39 -8.98 16.05
C ALA A 128 6.78 -8.41 15.75
N GLY A 129 6.97 -7.83 14.55
CA GLY A 129 8.22 -7.19 14.14
C GLY A 129 8.55 -5.95 14.96
N ILE A 130 7.58 -5.05 15.16
CA ILE A 130 7.73 -3.86 16.01
C ILE A 130 8.06 -4.29 17.44
N LEU A 131 7.33 -5.26 18.00
CA LEU A 131 7.55 -5.73 19.37
C LEU A 131 8.93 -6.40 19.54
N ALA A 132 9.43 -7.07 18.51
CA ALA A 132 10.77 -7.65 18.50
C ALA A 132 11.90 -6.62 18.39
N LEU A 133 11.66 -5.49 17.70
CA LEU A 133 12.64 -4.40 17.54
C LEU A 133 12.63 -3.45 18.73
N VAL A 134 11.44 -3.12 19.23
CA VAL A 134 11.25 -2.32 20.44
C VAL A 134 11.34 -3.26 21.63
N THR A 135 12.57 -3.63 21.98
CA THR A 135 12.92 -4.54 23.09
C THR A 135 11.95 -4.38 24.27
N PRO A 136 11.44 -5.47 24.89
CA PRO A 136 10.43 -5.39 25.96
C PRO A 136 10.82 -4.46 27.12
N ARG A 137 12.12 -4.31 27.38
CA ARG A 137 12.68 -3.36 28.37
C ARG A 137 12.32 -1.90 28.08
N THR A 138 12.43 -1.45 26.84
CA THR A 138 12.17 -0.06 26.44
C THR A 138 10.70 0.31 26.51
N LEU A 139 9.80 -0.62 26.16
CA LEU A 139 8.36 -0.43 26.34
C LEU A 139 8.02 -0.33 27.82
N ARG A 140 8.57 -1.21 28.67
CA ARG A 140 8.30 -1.19 30.12
C ARG A 140 8.79 0.08 30.80
N ILE A 141 10.02 0.50 30.54
CA ILE A 141 10.59 1.72 31.14
C ILE A 141 9.81 2.97 30.71
N ARG A 142 9.34 3.04 29.46
CA ARG A 142 8.61 4.20 28.94
C ARG A 142 7.12 4.23 29.26
N LEU A 143 6.43 3.08 29.24
CA LEU A 143 4.98 3.02 29.48
C LEU A 143 4.62 2.82 30.95
N LEU A 144 5.39 2.01 31.68
CA LEU A 144 5.07 1.59 33.04
C LEU A 144 5.89 2.32 34.09
N GLY A 145 7.00 2.95 33.69
CA GLY A 145 7.71 3.96 34.47
C GLY A 145 7.91 3.66 35.94
N GLN A 146 8.43 2.48 36.35
CA GLN A 146 8.96 2.35 37.72
C GLN A 146 9.81 1.11 38.02
N GLU A 147 10.81 1.36 38.88
CA GLU A 147 11.53 0.46 39.78
C GLU A 147 10.65 0.12 41.00
N GLY A 148 10.33 -1.15 41.24
CA GLY A 148 9.70 -1.57 42.50
C GLY A 148 8.97 -2.91 42.42
N ASP A 149 9.51 -3.93 43.08
CA ASP A 149 8.93 -5.26 43.23
C ASP A 149 7.72 -5.22 44.19
N SER A 150 6.50 -5.32 43.63
CA SER A 150 5.31 -5.63 44.43
C SER A 150 4.44 -6.69 43.74
N PRO A 151 4.20 -7.85 44.37
CA PRO A 151 3.62 -9.02 43.72
C PRO A 151 2.13 -8.87 43.35
N GLU A 152 1.39 -7.97 44.00
CA GLU A 152 -0.02 -7.70 43.66
C GLU A 152 -0.20 -6.90 42.36
N ARG A 153 0.88 -6.32 41.80
CA ARG A 153 0.84 -5.51 40.58
C ARG A 153 1.05 -6.31 39.28
N GLU A 154 1.54 -7.55 39.37
CA GLU A 154 1.77 -8.41 38.21
C GLU A 154 0.53 -8.61 37.29
N PRO A 155 -0.70 -8.88 37.80
CA PRO A 155 -1.84 -9.11 36.91
C PRO A 155 -2.31 -7.82 36.21
N ILE A 156 -2.17 -6.67 36.86
CA ILE A 156 -2.54 -5.36 36.29
C ILE A 156 -1.55 -4.98 35.18
N GLU A 157 -0.26 -5.21 35.38
CA GLU A 157 0.78 -4.98 34.37
C GLU A 157 0.61 -5.89 33.16
N GLN A 158 0.29 -7.16 33.37
CA GLN A 158 -0.01 -8.10 32.27
C GLN A 158 -1.24 -7.66 31.47
N ALA A 159 -2.30 -7.23 32.15
CA ALA A 159 -3.50 -6.72 31.50
C ALA A 159 -3.22 -5.46 30.68
N LEU A 160 -2.40 -4.52 31.19
CA LEU A 160 -2.02 -3.31 30.48
C LEU A 160 -1.14 -3.61 29.26
N PHE A 161 -0.20 -4.56 29.39
CA PHE A 161 0.65 -5.01 28.28
C PHE A 161 -0.17 -5.67 27.17
N ILE A 162 -1.11 -6.55 27.51
CA ILE A 162 -2.01 -7.17 26.53
C ILE A 162 -2.93 -6.11 25.89
N GLY A 163 -3.47 -5.19 26.70
CA GLY A 163 -4.34 -4.12 26.23
C GLY A 163 -3.64 -3.19 25.23
N THR A 164 -2.38 -2.83 25.48
CA THR A 164 -1.59 -2.00 24.55
C THR A 164 -1.27 -2.72 23.25
N ILE A 165 -0.96 -4.02 23.28
CA ILE A 165 -0.80 -4.82 22.07
C ILE A 165 -2.10 -4.85 21.25
N LEU A 166 -3.24 -5.15 21.89
CA LEU A 166 -4.53 -5.19 21.22
C LEU A 166 -4.92 -3.83 20.63
N ALA A 167 -4.71 -2.75 21.38
CA ALA A 167 -4.95 -1.39 20.89
C ALA A 167 -4.05 -1.07 19.69
N SER A 168 -2.77 -1.46 19.73
CA SER A 168 -1.85 -1.24 18.60
C SER A 168 -2.28 -2.00 17.35
N ILE A 169 -2.74 -3.25 17.49
CA ILE A 169 -3.29 -4.06 16.40
C ILE A 169 -4.52 -3.37 15.81
N GLY A 170 -5.44 -2.88 16.66
CA GLY A 170 -6.62 -2.15 16.22
C GLY A 170 -6.27 -0.89 15.43
N VAL A 171 -5.36 -0.06 15.95
CA VAL A 171 -4.88 1.16 15.28
C VAL A 171 -4.22 0.82 13.94
N MET A 172 -3.35 -0.19 13.89
CA MET A 172 -2.69 -0.61 12.64
C MET A 172 -3.70 -1.10 11.60
N THR A 173 -4.72 -1.85 12.02
CA THR A 173 -5.78 -2.33 11.13
C THR A 173 -6.50 -1.14 10.49
N VAL A 174 -6.88 -0.12 11.28
CA VAL A 174 -7.52 1.09 10.77
C VAL A 174 -6.61 1.84 9.81
N ILE A 175 -5.32 2.01 10.16
CA ILE A 175 -4.34 2.69 9.30
C ILE A 175 -4.20 1.99 7.95
N PHE A 176 -4.01 0.68 7.94
CA PHE A 176 -3.83 -0.05 6.68
C PHE A 176 -5.11 -0.10 5.85
N LEU A 177 -6.27 -0.24 6.49
CA LEU A 177 -7.56 -0.20 5.78
C LEU A 177 -7.79 1.17 5.13
N PHE A 178 -7.57 2.25 5.89
CA PHE A 178 -7.72 3.61 5.38
C PHE A 178 -6.70 3.93 4.28
N SER A 179 -5.46 3.47 4.43
CA SER A 179 -4.42 3.62 3.40
C SER A 179 -4.81 2.92 2.10
N GLY A 180 -5.29 1.67 2.18
CA GLY A 180 -5.76 0.94 1.00
C GLY A 180 -6.95 1.63 0.33
N LEU A 181 -7.90 2.14 1.12
CA LEU A 181 -9.06 2.87 0.62
C LEU A 181 -8.65 4.15 -0.12
N LEU A 182 -7.71 4.91 0.43
CA LEU A 182 -7.20 6.13 -0.20
C LEU A 182 -6.49 5.84 -1.52
N ILE A 183 -5.66 4.79 -1.56
CA ILE A 183 -4.97 4.39 -2.80
C ILE A 183 -6.00 4.02 -3.87
N ASN A 184 -7.02 3.24 -3.52
CA ASN A 184 -8.07 2.84 -4.45
C ASN A 184 -8.88 4.04 -4.97
N ALA A 185 -9.26 4.96 -4.08
CA ALA A 185 -9.98 6.17 -4.46
C ALA A 185 -9.15 7.10 -5.36
N ALA A 186 -7.85 7.22 -5.07
CA ALA A 186 -6.93 7.98 -5.91
C ALA A 186 -6.80 7.35 -7.31
N GLU A 187 -6.70 6.02 -7.41
CA GLU A 187 -6.63 5.33 -8.69
C GLU A 187 -7.91 5.51 -9.52
N GLU A 188 -9.08 5.42 -8.89
CA GLU A 188 -10.37 5.63 -9.56
C GLU A 188 -10.50 7.06 -10.10
N SER A 189 -10.09 8.06 -9.31
CA SER A 189 -10.04 9.46 -9.76
C SER A 189 -9.12 9.64 -10.96
N LEU A 190 -7.92 9.04 -10.92
CA LEU A 190 -6.96 9.14 -12.03
C LEU A 190 -7.45 8.45 -13.30
N LYS A 191 -8.22 7.35 -13.18
CA LYS A 191 -8.83 6.68 -14.33
C LYS A 191 -9.91 7.55 -14.99
N ASP A 192 -10.76 8.22 -14.20
CA ASP A 192 -11.76 9.15 -14.74
C ASP A 192 -11.10 10.32 -15.47
N ASP A 193 -10.08 10.92 -14.87
CA ASP A 193 -9.33 12.01 -15.48
C ASP A 193 -8.62 11.57 -16.77
N ALA A 194 -8.00 10.39 -16.79
CA ALA A 194 -7.36 9.85 -17.99
C ALA A 194 -8.36 9.58 -19.12
N ALA A 195 -9.54 9.03 -18.81
CA ALA A 195 -10.59 8.81 -19.81
C ALA A 195 -11.12 10.14 -20.38
N ARG A 196 -11.30 11.14 -19.52
CA ARG A 196 -11.71 12.49 -19.93
C ARG A 196 -10.64 13.19 -20.77
N ASP A 197 -9.35 13.04 -20.41
CA ASP A 197 -8.23 13.54 -21.20
C ASP A 197 -8.21 12.91 -22.60
N GLN A 198 -8.44 11.60 -22.70
CA GLN A 198 -8.50 10.90 -23.99
C GLN A 198 -9.64 11.42 -24.88
N GLU A 199 -10.82 11.68 -24.31
CA GLU A 199 -11.93 12.28 -25.04
C GLU A 199 -11.60 13.70 -25.52
N ASP A 200 -11.04 14.53 -24.64
CA ASP A 200 -10.62 15.90 -24.99
C ASP A 200 -9.54 15.89 -26.08
N PHE A 201 -8.61 14.93 -26.08
CA PHE A 201 -7.62 14.77 -27.14
C PHE A 201 -8.28 14.48 -28.49
N ALA A 202 -9.22 13.53 -28.53
CA ALA A 202 -9.93 13.18 -29.76
C ALA A 202 -10.77 14.36 -30.29
N GLN A 203 -11.41 15.13 -29.40
CA GLN A 203 -12.13 16.35 -29.76
C GLN A 203 -11.18 17.41 -30.33
N ALA A 204 -10.01 17.60 -29.70
CA ALA A 204 -9.01 18.58 -30.14
C ALA A 204 -8.47 18.26 -31.55
N GLU A 205 -8.18 16.99 -31.81
CA GLU A 205 -7.69 16.51 -33.11
C GLU A 205 -8.77 16.60 -34.19
N THR A 206 -10.00 16.24 -33.86
CA THR A 206 -11.13 16.38 -34.79
C THR A 206 -11.36 17.85 -35.14
N ALA A 207 -11.33 18.75 -34.15
CA ALA A 207 -11.45 20.19 -34.39
C ALA A 207 -10.31 20.72 -35.27
N ALA A 208 -9.06 20.33 -35.01
CA ALA A 208 -7.91 20.66 -35.83
C ALA A 208 -8.06 20.17 -37.28
N SER A 209 -8.52 18.93 -37.50
CA SER A 209 -8.74 18.38 -38.85
C SER A 209 -9.82 19.12 -39.64
N MET A 210 -10.76 19.77 -38.95
CA MET A 210 -11.78 20.62 -39.57
C MET A 210 -11.34 22.08 -39.75
N GLY A 211 -10.07 22.41 -39.47
CA GLY A 211 -9.56 23.79 -39.50
C GLY A 211 -10.07 24.67 -38.36
N ARG A 212 -10.63 24.06 -37.30
CA ARG A 212 -11.24 24.78 -36.17
C ARG A 212 -10.24 24.87 -35.02
N TRP A 213 -9.15 25.60 -35.26
CA TRP A 213 -8.00 25.68 -34.35
C TRP A 213 -8.36 26.32 -33.01
N ASP A 214 -9.32 27.26 -32.99
CA ASP A 214 -9.88 27.87 -31.78
C ASP A 214 -10.44 26.83 -30.79
N ARG A 215 -11.23 25.87 -31.28
CA ARG A 215 -11.80 24.80 -30.46
C ARG A 215 -10.78 23.71 -30.13
N SER A 216 -9.78 23.52 -30.99
CA SER A 216 -8.66 22.61 -30.71
C SER A 216 -7.84 23.10 -29.50
N VAL A 217 -7.47 24.38 -29.49
CA VAL A 217 -6.77 25.02 -28.36
C VAL A 217 -7.59 24.92 -27.07
N GLN A 218 -8.90 25.21 -27.11
CA GLN A 218 -9.76 25.10 -25.93
C GLN A 218 -9.81 23.66 -25.36
N ALA A 219 -9.79 22.64 -26.22
CA ALA A 219 -9.77 21.25 -25.78
C ALA A 219 -8.42 20.87 -25.15
N TYR A 220 -7.29 21.32 -25.71
CA TYR A 220 -5.98 21.15 -25.06
C TYR A 220 -5.86 21.93 -23.74
N ASP A 221 -6.46 23.12 -23.64
CA ASP A 221 -6.52 23.89 -22.39
C ASP A 221 -7.27 23.11 -21.29
N ARG A 222 -8.35 22.39 -21.63
CA ARG A 222 -9.05 21.54 -20.67
C ARG A 222 -8.16 20.41 -20.14
N ILE A 223 -7.39 19.75 -21.00
CA ILE A 223 -6.41 18.73 -20.59
C ILE A 223 -5.36 19.33 -19.67
N LEU A 224 -4.78 20.47 -20.06
CA LEU A 224 -3.74 21.15 -19.27
C LEU A 224 -4.25 21.72 -17.94
N SER A 225 -5.55 22.02 -17.85
CA SER A 225 -6.17 22.43 -16.58
C SER A 225 -6.19 21.31 -15.53
N ARG A 226 -6.24 20.04 -15.97
CA ARG A 226 -6.20 18.84 -15.13
C ARG A 226 -4.76 18.34 -14.94
N ASN A 227 -3.99 18.31 -16.02
CA ASN A 227 -2.58 17.88 -16.02
C ASN A 227 -1.70 18.90 -16.74
N GLN A 228 -1.19 19.87 -15.99
CA GLN A 228 -0.29 20.90 -16.50
C GLN A 228 1.03 20.33 -17.07
N SER A 229 1.42 19.12 -16.68
CA SER A 229 2.65 18.46 -17.12
C SER A 229 2.50 17.59 -18.38
N ASN A 230 1.30 17.56 -18.98
CA ASN A 230 1.04 16.78 -20.18
C ASN A 230 1.78 17.38 -21.39
N GLN A 231 2.96 16.85 -21.70
CA GLN A 231 3.83 17.32 -22.78
C GLN A 231 3.15 17.27 -24.15
N GLU A 232 2.42 16.18 -24.43
CA GLU A 232 1.70 16.03 -25.70
C GLU A 232 0.63 17.12 -25.87
N ALA A 233 -0.12 17.43 -24.81
CA ALA A 233 -1.11 18.51 -24.85
C ALA A 233 -0.45 19.88 -25.01
N GLN A 234 0.72 20.13 -24.38
CA GLN A 234 1.47 21.37 -24.56
C GLN A 234 1.95 21.55 -26.00
N GLU A 235 2.54 20.51 -26.59
CA GLU A 235 3.06 20.53 -27.96
C GLU A 235 1.94 20.74 -28.98
N LYS A 236 0.86 19.95 -28.89
CA LYS A 236 -0.26 20.05 -29.82
C LYS A 236 -1.02 21.37 -29.67
N ARG A 237 -1.12 21.91 -28.47
CA ARG A 237 -1.67 23.25 -28.23
C ARG A 237 -0.83 24.34 -28.89
N ALA A 238 0.50 24.28 -28.74
CA ALA A 238 1.40 25.25 -29.37
C ALA A 238 1.25 25.23 -30.89
N TYR A 239 1.16 24.03 -31.48
CA TYR A 239 0.89 23.86 -32.91
C TYR A 239 -0.47 24.43 -33.33
N ALA A 240 -1.53 24.17 -32.57
CA ALA A 240 -2.86 24.71 -32.85
C ALA A 240 -2.90 26.25 -32.75
N LEU A 241 -2.15 26.84 -31.82
CA LEU A 241 -2.02 28.30 -31.70
C LEU A 241 -1.28 28.92 -32.90
N GLU A 242 -0.24 28.26 -33.39
CA GLU A 242 0.47 28.70 -34.61
C GLU A 242 -0.47 28.73 -35.82
N LYS A 243 -1.29 27.68 -35.99
CA LYS A 243 -2.28 27.61 -37.08
C LYS A 243 -3.41 28.63 -36.97
N LEU A 244 -3.88 28.91 -35.76
CA LEU A 244 -4.87 29.97 -35.53
C LEU A 244 -4.31 31.34 -35.95
N GLY A 245 -3.04 31.63 -35.61
CA GLY A 245 -2.38 32.87 -36.00
C GLY A 245 -2.15 33.02 -37.51
N GLU A 246 -1.88 31.92 -38.22
CA GLU A 246 -1.77 31.90 -39.68
C GLU A 246 -3.12 32.19 -40.37
N GLU A 247 -4.22 31.60 -39.88
CA GLU A 247 -5.56 31.79 -40.44
C GLU A 247 -6.06 33.23 -40.22
N ASP A 248 -5.92 33.77 -39.02
CA ASP A 248 -6.31 35.15 -38.70
C ASP A 248 -5.49 36.17 -39.54
N GLY A 249 -4.20 35.92 -39.73
CA GLY A 249 -3.33 36.76 -40.57
C GLY A 249 -3.64 36.66 -42.06
N SER A 250 -4.15 35.53 -42.54
CA SER A 250 -4.52 35.32 -43.94
C SER A 250 -5.81 36.07 -44.34
N GLY A 251 -6.79 36.13 -43.44
CA GLY A 251 -8.04 36.87 -43.64
C GLY A 251 -7.81 38.37 -43.81
N GLN A 252 -6.96 38.95 -42.96
CA GLN A 252 -6.61 40.37 -43.02
C GLN A 252 -5.88 40.75 -44.32
N LYS A 253 -5.04 39.83 -44.84
CA LYS A 253 -4.29 40.03 -46.09
C LYS A 253 -5.20 40.00 -47.32
N GLN A 254 -6.21 39.13 -47.35
CA GLN A 254 -7.20 39.08 -48.44
C GLN A 254 -8.17 40.26 -48.43
N GLU A 255 -8.57 40.74 -47.25
CA GLU A 255 -9.46 41.89 -47.13
C GLU A 255 -8.77 43.19 -47.57
N THR A 256 -7.49 43.36 -47.23
CA THR A 256 -6.67 44.49 -47.69
C THR A 256 -6.45 44.48 -49.21
N GLN A 257 -6.34 43.30 -49.83
CA GLN A 257 -6.15 43.15 -51.27
C GLN A 257 -7.45 43.28 -52.09
N ARG A 258 -8.63 43.12 -51.45
CA ARG A 258 -9.94 43.39 -52.06
C ARG A 258 -10.33 44.87 -52.01
N LEU A 259 -9.71 45.65 -51.11
CA LEU A 259 -9.99 47.07 -50.91
C LEU A 259 -8.99 48.00 -51.62
N SER A 260 -7.99 47.45 -52.32
CA SER A 260 -7.03 48.16 -53.19
C SER A 260 -7.38 48.01 -54.66
#